data_AF-A0A7C9MSM8-F1
#
_entry.id   AF-A0A7C9MSM8-F1
#
_cell.length_a   1.000
_cell.length_b   1.000
_cell.length_c   1.000
_cell.angle_alpha   90.00
_cell.angle_beta   90.00
_cell.angle_gamma   90.00
#
_symmetry.space_group_name_H-M   'P 1'
#
loop_
_entity.id
_entity.type
_entity.pdbx_description
1 polymer ?
#
loop_
_entity_poly.entity_id
_entity_poly.type
_entity_poly.pdbx_seq_one_letter_code
_entity_poly.pdbx_strand_id
1 'polypeptide(L)'
;MSNKKQRQIRATLLAVGEGDTEEAFLKYLRSTYCSGNAGVSVTVMNAHGKGPGNVVGTAVGHLRMRAFDRALTLMDTDLEWMKKDREAARKNKIDLIGSTPCIEGLLLRLLGKPVPSQSVQCKKAMAQLTKVDLTDQGAYANLIPKARLDVARLDIPELDQLLRLLEGTL
;
A
#
# COMPACT_ATOMS: atom_id res chain seq x y z
N MET A 1 -3.78 20.39 37.99
CA MET A 1 -4.82 20.15 36.96
C MET A 1 -4.13 19.56 35.73
N SER A 2 -4.18 18.25 35.55
CA SER A 2 -3.55 17.58 34.40
C SER A 2 -4.38 17.83 33.15
N ASN A 3 -3.82 18.60 32.20
CA ASN A 3 -4.44 18.88 30.92
C ASN A 3 -4.46 17.57 30.10
N LYS A 4 -5.53 16.79 30.24
CA LYS A 4 -5.77 15.59 29.42
C LYS A 4 -5.99 16.09 27.99
N LYS A 5 -4.93 16.10 27.17
CA LYS A 5 -5.01 16.32 25.72
C LYS A 5 -6.14 15.44 25.19
N GLN A 6 -7.22 16.06 24.74
CA GLN A 6 -8.38 15.35 24.19
C GLN A 6 -7.86 14.48 23.04
N ARG A 7 -7.92 13.16 23.18
CA ARG A 7 -7.41 12.23 22.17
C ARG A 7 -8.29 12.40 20.94
N GLN A 8 -7.77 13.08 19.92
CA GLN A 8 -8.44 13.21 18.64
C GLN A 8 -8.66 11.82 18.05
N ILE A 9 -9.92 11.47 17.79
CA ILE A 9 -10.26 10.21 17.15
C ILE A 9 -9.83 10.34 15.68
N ARG A 10 -8.86 9.53 15.28
CA ARG A 10 -8.37 9.45 13.91
C ARG A 10 -9.30 8.56 13.10
N ALA A 11 -9.61 8.95 11.86
CA ALA A 11 -10.27 8.06 10.91
C ALA A 11 -9.48 6.74 10.78
N THR A 12 -10.16 5.65 10.47
CA THR A 12 -9.61 4.30 10.41
C THR A 12 -9.53 3.81 8.98
N LEU A 13 -8.38 3.26 8.60
CA LEU A 13 -8.12 2.72 7.26
C LEU A 13 -7.72 1.25 7.38
N LEU A 14 -8.37 0.39 6.59
CA LEU A 14 -7.88 -0.95 6.30
C LEU A 14 -7.03 -0.91 5.03
N ALA A 15 -5.80 -1.41 5.07
CA ALA A 15 -4.95 -1.57 3.91
C ALA A 15 -4.56 -3.03 3.75
N VAL A 16 -4.91 -3.65 2.61
CA VAL A 16 -4.63 -5.06 2.34
C VAL A 16 -3.61 -5.17 1.21
N GLY A 17 -2.45 -5.76 1.49
CA GLY A 17 -1.44 -6.10 0.49
C GLY A 17 -1.67 -7.49 -0.10
N GLU A 18 -1.24 -7.70 -1.34
CA GLU A 18 -1.31 -9.00 -2.00
C GLU A 18 -0.45 -10.07 -1.30
N GLY A 19 0.81 -9.76 -0.99
CA GLY A 19 1.73 -10.62 -0.27
C GLY A 19 2.60 -9.89 0.75
N ASP A 20 3.70 -10.53 1.14
CA ASP A 20 4.58 -10.06 2.22
C ASP A 20 5.30 -8.76 1.86
N THR A 21 5.67 -8.56 0.59
CA THR A 21 6.34 -7.35 0.11
C THR A 21 5.41 -6.14 0.19
N GLU A 22 4.16 -6.27 -0.27
CA GLU A 22 3.15 -5.22 -0.21
C GLU A 22 2.81 -4.89 1.25
N GLU A 23 2.66 -5.91 2.10
CA GLU A 23 2.43 -5.71 3.52
C GLU A 23 3.56 -4.92 4.17
N ALA A 24 4.82 -5.29 3.92
CA ALA A 24 6.00 -4.59 4.45
C ALA A 24 6.05 -3.15 3.98
N PHE A 25 5.79 -2.91 2.69
CA PHE A 25 5.73 -1.56 2.12
C PHE A 25 4.59 -0.73 2.73
N LEU A 26 3.38 -1.28 2.87
CA LEU A 26 2.25 -0.60 3.51
C LEU A 26 2.53 -0.25 4.97
N LYS A 27 3.18 -1.16 5.72
CA LYS A 27 3.60 -0.86 7.10
C LYS A 27 4.66 0.24 7.14
N TYR A 28 5.58 0.26 6.16
CA TYR A 28 6.57 1.33 6.02
C TYR A 28 5.87 2.67 5.80
N LEU A 29 4.96 2.77 4.83
CA LEU A 29 4.20 3.99 4.58
C LEU A 29 3.38 4.42 5.80
N ARG A 30 2.73 3.48 6.50
CA ARG A 30 2.06 3.76 7.78
C ARG A 30 3.03 4.38 8.79
N SER A 31 4.22 3.82 8.96
CA SER A 31 5.20 4.36 9.92
C SER A 31 5.69 5.77 9.53
N THR A 32 5.76 6.05 8.24
CA THR A 32 6.25 7.32 7.69
C THR A 32 5.19 8.42 7.69
N TYR A 33 3.94 8.12 7.36
CA TYR A 33 2.87 9.12 7.17
C TYR A 33 1.83 9.16 8.30
N CYS A 34 1.75 8.12 9.14
CA CYS A 34 0.71 7.99 10.16
C CYS A 34 1.26 8.00 11.61
N SER A 35 2.54 8.35 11.79
CA SER A 35 3.19 8.43 13.11
C SER A 35 2.89 9.77 13.81
N GLY A 36 3.12 9.84 15.13
CA GLY A 36 2.99 11.11 15.87
C GLY A 36 1.59 11.74 15.89
N ASN A 37 0.52 10.95 15.70
CA ASN A 37 -0.87 11.39 15.48
C ASN A 37 -1.14 12.10 14.14
N ALA A 38 -0.21 12.08 13.19
CA ALA A 38 -0.49 12.46 11.80
C ALA A 38 -1.32 11.38 11.08
N GLY A 39 -2.07 11.77 10.05
CA GLY A 39 -2.82 10.86 9.19
C GLY A 39 -3.88 10.01 9.88
N VAL A 40 -4.32 8.95 9.20
CA VAL A 40 -5.37 8.02 9.66
C VAL A 40 -4.78 6.87 10.47
N SER A 41 -5.60 6.22 11.29
CA SER A 41 -5.23 5.00 12.01
C SER A 41 -5.33 3.78 11.08
N VAL A 42 -4.18 3.29 10.59
CA VAL A 42 -4.12 2.22 9.58
C VAL A 42 -3.96 0.83 10.21
N THR A 43 -4.81 -0.11 9.82
CA THR A 43 -4.60 -1.55 10.00
C THR A 43 -4.12 -2.14 8.69
N VAL A 44 -2.95 -2.79 8.71
CA VAL A 44 -2.37 -3.45 7.54
C VAL A 44 -2.62 -4.95 7.65
N MET A 45 -3.10 -5.56 6.56
CA MET A 45 -3.34 -7.00 6.45
C MET A 45 -2.66 -7.54 5.18
N ASN A 46 -2.37 -8.84 5.19
CA ASN A 46 -1.78 -9.57 4.07
C ASN A 46 -2.82 -10.58 3.56
N ALA A 47 -3.02 -10.64 2.25
CA ALA A 47 -3.92 -11.61 1.63
C ALA A 47 -3.28 -13.00 1.45
N HIS A 48 -1.96 -13.10 1.62
CA HIS A 48 -1.15 -14.29 1.43
C HIS A 48 -1.20 -14.83 -0.01
N GLY A 49 -1.13 -13.91 -0.99
CA GLY A 49 -1.07 -14.18 -2.42
C GLY A 49 -2.41 -14.58 -3.03
N LYS A 50 -2.35 -15.50 -4.01
CA LYS A 50 -3.51 -16.10 -4.73
C LYS A 50 -4.26 -15.14 -5.68
N GLY A 51 -3.66 -14.00 -6.00
CA GLY A 51 -4.12 -13.06 -7.02
C GLY A 51 -5.25 -12.12 -6.58
N PRO A 52 -5.69 -11.21 -7.48
CA PRO A 52 -6.51 -10.04 -7.14
C PRO A 52 -7.83 -10.36 -6.43
N GLY A 53 -8.51 -11.43 -6.85
CA GLY A 53 -9.77 -11.84 -6.24
C GLY A 53 -9.65 -12.24 -4.76
N ASN A 54 -8.53 -12.86 -4.38
CA ASN A 54 -8.26 -13.22 -2.99
C ASN A 54 -7.99 -11.97 -2.12
N VAL A 55 -7.28 -10.98 -2.66
CA VAL A 55 -7.00 -9.72 -1.95
C VAL A 55 -8.30 -8.94 -1.69
N VAL A 56 -9.14 -8.78 -2.72
CA VAL A 56 -10.45 -8.12 -2.58
C VAL A 56 -11.35 -8.90 -1.61
N GLY A 57 -11.40 -10.24 -1.73
CA GLY A 57 -12.15 -11.09 -0.82
C GLY A 57 -11.71 -10.94 0.65
N THR A 58 -10.40 -10.87 0.88
CA THR A 58 -9.80 -10.63 2.20
C THR A 58 -10.25 -9.28 2.76
N ALA A 59 -10.13 -8.21 1.98
CA ALA A 59 -10.58 -6.87 2.39
C ALA A 59 -12.09 -6.85 2.75
N VAL A 60 -12.94 -7.45 1.91
CA VAL A 60 -14.38 -7.57 2.17
C VAL A 60 -14.66 -8.37 3.44
N GLY A 61 -13.94 -9.47 3.68
CA GLY A 61 -14.05 -10.26 4.90
C GLY A 61 -13.75 -9.43 6.15
N HIS A 62 -12.66 -8.66 6.14
CA HIS A 62 -12.30 -7.78 7.26
C HIS A 62 -13.32 -6.66 7.51
N LEU A 63 -13.85 -6.05 6.44
CA LEU A 63 -14.89 -5.03 6.56
C LEU A 63 -16.19 -5.56 7.17
N ARG A 64 -16.49 -6.85 7.02
CA ARG A 64 -17.64 -7.49 7.68
C ARG A 64 -17.42 -7.71 9.18
N MET A 65 -16.18 -7.97 9.58
CA MET A 65 -15.83 -8.23 10.98
C MET A 65 -15.63 -6.96 11.79
N ARG A 66 -15.16 -5.88 11.15
CA ARG A 66 -14.84 -4.62 11.81
C ARG A 66 -15.15 -3.44 10.90
N ALA A 67 -15.76 -2.42 11.48
CA ALA A 67 -15.96 -1.15 10.79
C ALA A 67 -14.63 -0.39 10.61
N PHE A 68 -14.40 0.07 9.39
CA PHE A 68 -13.35 1.01 9.02
C PHE A 68 -13.99 2.16 8.25
N ASP A 69 -13.45 3.37 8.36
CA ASP A 69 -13.97 4.53 7.62
C ASP A 69 -13.66 4.42 6.12
N ARG A 70 -12.48 3.87 5.78
CA ARG A 70 -12.08 3.52 4.41
C ARG A 70 -11.31 2.20 4.35
N ALA A 71 -11.20 1.65 3.15
CA ALA A 71 -10.36 0.49 2.87
C ALA A 71 -9.68 0.62 1.51
N LEU A 72 -8.48 0.04 1.39
CA LEU A 72 -7.75 -0.08 0.13
C LEU A 72 -7.13 -1.46 -0.02
N THR A 73 -6.86 -1.82 -1.28
CA THR A 73 -5.98 -2.94 -1.63
C THR A 73 -4.77 -2.42 -2.43
N LEU A 74 -3.59 -2.96 -2.18
CA LEU A 74 -2.40 -2.80 -3.02
C LEU A 74 -2.12 -4.13 -3.71
N MET A 75 -2.24 -4.16 -5.04
CA MET A 75 -2.15 -5.39 -5.84
C MET A 75 -1.36 -5.15 -7.12
N ASP A 76 -0.75 -6.20 -7.64
CA ASP A 76 -0.06 -6.14 -8.92
C ASP A 76 -1.04 -5.97 -10.08
N THR A 77 -0.56 -5.41 -11.18
CA THR A 77 -1.35 -5.20 -12.41
C THR A 77 -0.95 -6.16 -13.54
N ASP A 78 -0.08 -7.13 -13.27
CA ASP A 78 0.38 -8.11 -14.26
C ASP A 78 -0.69 -9.17 -14.58
N LEU A 79 -1.67 -9.34 -13.68
CA LEU A 79 -2.89 -10.11 -13.89
C LEU A 79 -4.10 -9.20 -14.06
N GLU A 80 -5.03 -9.61 -14.92
CA GLU A 80 -6.29 -8.89 -15.08
C GLU A 80 -7.11 -8.92 -13.78
N TRP A 81 -7.54 -7.75 -13.32
CA TRP A 81 -8.53 -7.63 -12.26
C TRP A 81 -9.92 -7.92 -12.82
N MET A 82 -10.49 -9.06 -12.49
CA MET A 82 -11.77 -9.49 -13.06
C MET A 82 -12.89 -8.49 -12.74
N LYS A 83 -13.88 -8.38 -13.64
CA LYS A 83 -15.06 -7.51 -13.45
C LYS A 83 -15.73 -7.72 -12.09
N LYS A 84 -15.91 -8.98 -11.67
CA LYS A 84 -16.52 -9.33 -10.38
C LYS A 84 -15.78 -8.74 -9.17
N ASP A 85 -14.44 -8.67 -9.24
CA ASP A 85 -13.60 -8.21 -8.13
C ASP A 85 -13.65 -6.68 -8.06
N ARG A 86 -13.63 -6.01 -9.21
CA ARG A 86 -13.85 -4.56 -9.33
C ARG A 86 -15.23 -4.14 -8.82
N GLU A 87 -16.27 -4.91 -9.14
CA GLU A 87 -17.64 -4.66 -8.65
C GLU A 87 -17.77 -4.89 -7.15
N ALA A 88 -17.13 -5.95 -6.62
CA ALA A 88 -17.08 -6.21 -5.18
C ALA A 88 -16.37 -5.09 -4.42
N ALA A 89 -15.22 -4.62 -4.92
CA ALA A 89 -14.50 -3.51 -4.35
C ALA A 89 -15.36 -2.23 -4.32
N ARG A 90 -15.96 -1.86 -5.46
CA ARG A 90 -16.87 -0.70 -5.55
C ARG A 90 -18.04 -0.80 -4.57
N LYS A 91 -18.69 -1.96 -4.49
CA LYS A 91 -19.84 -2.19 -3.59
C LYS A 91 -19.44 -2.00 -2.12
N ASN A 92 -18.22 -2.37 -1.75
CA ASN A 92 -17.71 -2.27 -0.38
C ASN A 92 -16.87 -1.00 -0.14
N LYS A 93 -16.85 -0.05 -1.09
CA LYS A 93 -16.07 1.20 -1.02
C LYS A 93 -14.58 0.97 -0.74
N ILE A 94 -14.01 -0.03 -1.41
CA ILE A 94 -12.59 -0.37 -1.36
C ILE A 94 -11.89 0.32 -2.54
N ASP A 95 -10.88 1.12 -2.24
CA ASP A 95 -9.98 1.72 -3.24
C ASP A 95 -9.00 0.67 -3.76
N LEU A 96 -9.01 0.41 -5.07
CA LEU A 96 -8.06 -0.51 -5.71
C LEU A 96 -6.83 0.27 -6.18
N ILE A 97 -5.68 0.03 -5.55
CA ILE A 97 -4.39 0.63 -5.91
C ILE A 97 -3.52 -0.40 -6.62
N GLY A 98 -3.03 -0.03 -7.80
CA GLY A 98 -2.20 -0.89 -8.64
C GLY A 98 -0.71 -0.64 -8.47
N SER A 99 0.06 -1.70 -8.29
CA SER A 99 1.52 -1.71 -8.42
C SER A 99 1.88 -2.07 -9.87
N THR A 100 2.28 -1.09 -10.67
CA THR A 100 2.46 -1.29 -12.12
C THR A 100 3.95 -1.50 -12.51
N PRO A 101 4.31 -2.61 -13.21
CA PRO A 101 3.49 -3.79 -13.48
C PRO A 101 3.31 -4.73 -12.26
N CYS A 102 4.22 -4.65 -11.29
CA CYS A 102 4.16 -5.33 -10.00
C CYS A 102 4.77 -4.46 -8.91
N ILE A 103 4.80 -4.92 -7.66
CA ILE A 103 5.39 -4.20 -6.53
C ILE A 103 6.86 -3.83 -6.78
N GLU A 104 7.69 -4.74 -7.29
CA GLU A 104 9.07 -4.41 -7.64
C GLU A 104 9.17 -3.36 -8.74
N GLY A 105 8.21 -3.35 -9.68
CA GLY A 105 8.11 -2.34 -10.72
C GLY A 105 7.82 -0.94 -10.16
N LEU A 106 6.89 -0.85 -9.20
CA LEU A 106 6.63 0.38 -8.46
C LEU A 106 7.88 0.83 -7.69
N LEU A 107 8.55 -0.07 -6.98
CA LEU A 107 9.76 0.24 -6.22
C LEU A 107 10.92 0.72 -7.12
N LEU A 108 11.13 0.10 -8.28
CA LEU A 108 12.10 0.57 -9.28
C LEU A 108 11.79 2.00 -9.73
N ARG A 109 10.52 2.30 -9.99
CA ARG A 109 10.08 3.66 -10.36
C ARG A 109 10.38 4.66 -9.24
N LEU A 110 10.06 4.30 -7.99
CA LEU A 110 10.41 5.10 -6.82
C LEU A 110 11.92 5.32 -6.69
N LEU A 111 12.75 4.36 -7.09
CA LEU A 111 14.21 4.50 -7.10
C LEU A 111 14.75 5.23 -8.34
N GLY A 112 13.88 5.69 -9.24
CA GLY A 112 14.28 6.37 -10.49
C GLY A 112 14.99 5.44 -11.47
N LYS A 113 14.68 4.14 -11.42
CA LYS A 113 15.27 3.12 -12.28
C LYS A 113 14.31 2.75 -13.42
N PRO A 114 14.85 2.26 -14.55
CA PRO A 114 14.03 1.68 -15.60
C PRO A 114 13.14 0.56 -15.06
N VAL A 115 11.87 0.55 -15.48
CA VAL A 115 10.88 -0.45 -15.08
C VAL A 115 10.68 -1.41 -16.25
N PRO A 116 11.11 -2.68 -16.14
CA PRO A 116 10.78 -3.71 -17.13
C PRO A 116 9.27 -3.91 -17.26
N SER A 117 8.81 -4.46 -18.39
CA SER A 117 7.38 -4.73 -18.61
C SER A 117 6.86 -6.01 -17.93
N GLN A 118 7.76 -6.91 -17.52
CA GLN A 118 7.43 -8.19 -16.90
C GLN A 118 7.81 -8.22 -15.42
N SER A 119 6.94 -8.76 -14.58
CA SER A 119 7.15 -8.86 -13.12
C SER A 119 8.41 -9.65 -12.77
N VAL A 120 8.67 -10.77 -13.46
CA VAL A 120 9.91 -11.57 -13.30
C VAL A 120 11.18 -10.74 -13.54
N GLN A 121 11.15 -9.84 -14.53
CA GLN A 121 12.28 -8.97 -14.84
C GLN A 121 12.42 -7.84 -13.81
N CYS A 122 11.31 -7.28 -13.30
CA CYS A 122 11.31 -6.31 -12.22
C CYS A 122 11.94 -6.90 -10.95
N LYS A 123 11.56 -8.13 -10.59
CA LYS A 123 12.13 -8.86 -9.46
C LYS A 123 13.63 -9.07 -9.61
N LYS A 124 14.09 -9.47 -10.79
CA LYS A 124 15.52 -9.61 -11.10
C LYS A 124 16.25 -8.27 -10.98
N ALA A 125 15.69 -7.19 -11.52
CA ALA A 125 16.29 -5.86 -11.47
C ALA A 125 16.38 -5.33 -10.03
N MET A 126 15.34 -5.52 -9.20
CA MET A 126 15.39 -5.17 -7.78
C MET A 126 16.46 -5.96 -7.03
N ALA A 127 16.54 -7.28 -7.23
CA ALA A 127 17.55 -8.12 -6.58
C ALA A 127 19.00 -7.77 -7.02
N GLN A 128 19.19 -7.26 -8.23
CA GLN A 128 20.49 -6.76 -8.70
C GLN A 128 20.82 -5.38 -8.14
N LEU A 129 19.81 -4.53 -7.96
CA LEU A 129 19.97 -3.16 -7.46
C LEU A 129 20.26 -3.13 -5.96
N THR A 130 19.61 -4.01 -5.20
CA THR A 130 19.72 -4.04 -3.74
C THR A 130 19.76 -5.47 -3.22
N LYS A 131 20.50 -5.67 -2.14
CA LYS A 131 20.50 -6.92 -1.35
C LYS A 131 19.50 -6.87 -0.19
N VAL A 132 18.67 -5.83 -0.15
CA VAL A 132 17.63 -5.64 0.86
C VAL A 132 16.55 -6.70 0.69
N ASP A 133 16.11 -7.26 1.82
CA ASP A 133 14.88 -8.03 1.90
C ASP A 133 13.68 -7.08 1.82
N LEU A 134 12.91 -7.16 0.73
CA LEU A 134 11.74 -6.31 0.51
C LEU A 134 10.54 -6.68 1.39
N THR A 135 10.62 -7.80 2.12
CA THR A 135 9.64 -8.19 3.15
C THR A 135 9.98 -7.58 4.52
N ASP A 136 11.17 -6.99 4.68
CA ASP A 136 11.54 -6.23 5.88
C ASP A 136 11.10 -4.76 5.75
N GLN A 137 10.09 -4.40 6.54
CA GLN A 137 9.63 -3.01 6.67
C GLN A 137 10.78 -2.04 7.01
N GLY A 138 11.71 -2.45 7.88
CA GLY A 138 12.80 -1.60 8.37
C GLY A 138 13.76 -1.16 7.27
N ALA A 139 13.87 -1.93 6.20
CA ALA A 139 14.81 -1.66 5.13
C ALA A 139 14.35 -0.53 4.18
N TYR A 140 13.05 -0.27 4.11
CA TYR A 140 12.49 0.75 3.21
C TYR A 140 12.93 2.17 3.55
N ALA A 141 13.12 2.51 4.83
CA ALA A 141 13.49 3.88 5.21
C ALA A 141 14.83 4.33 4.60
N ASN A 142 15.78 3.40 4.47
CA ASN A 142 17.06 3.65 3.82
C ASN A 142 16.97 3.56 2.29
N LEU A 143 16.17 2.61 1.78
CA LEU A 143 16.04 2.38 0.34
C LEU A 143 15.24 3.50 -0.34
N ILE A 144 14.11 3.91 0.23
CA ILE A 144 13.19 4.90 -0.30
C ILE A 144 12.82 5.86 0.85
N PRO A 145 13.64 6.88 1.14
CA PRO A 145 13.34 7.84 2.20
C PRO A 145 12.04 8.63 1.95
N LYS A 146 11.42 9.19 3.00
CA LYS A 146 10.19 9.98 2.89
C LYS A 146 10.27 11.09 1.83
N ALA A 147 11.39 11.83 1.80
CA ALA A 147 11.60 12.89 0.82
C ALA A 147 11.48 12.38 -0.63
N ARG A 148 11.88 11.12 -0.89
CA ARG A 148 11.74 10.50 -2.20
C ARG A 148 10.28 10.19 -2.53
N LEU A 149 9.50 9.68 -1.57
CA LEU A 149 8.06 9.44 -1.72
C LEU A 149 7.30 10.75 -1.97
N ASP A 150 7.65 11.81 -1.23
CA ASP A 150 7.00 13.12 -1.34
C ASP A 150 7.23 13.76 -2.72
N VAL A 151 8.41 13.53 -3.34
CA VAL A 151 8.67 13.95 -4.72
C VAL A 151 7.98 13.01 -5.72
N ALA A 152 8.13 11.70 -5.54
CA ALA A 152 7.65 10.71 -6.51
C ALA A 152 6.13 10.69 -6.65
N ARG A 153 5.36 11.05 -5.61
CA ARG A 153 3.90 11.11 -5.68
C ARG A 153 3.40 12.16 -6.70
N LEU A 154 4.22 13.13 -7.07
CA LEU A 154 3.83 14.13 -8.09
C LEU A 154 3.73 13.51 -9.49
N ASP A 155 4.50 12.44 -9.75
CA ASP A 155 4.59 11.78 -11.05
C ASP A 155 3.98 10.37 -11.08
N ILE A 156 3.62 9.82 -9.92
CA ILE A 156 3.07 8.47 -9.76
C ILE A 156 1.68 8.57 -9.13
N PRO A 157 0.60 8.61 -9.94
CA PRO A 157 -0.77 8.78 -9.45
C PRO A 157 -1.21 7.74 -8.42
N GLU A 158 -0.80 6.49 -8.59
CA GLU A 158 -1.14 5.39 -7.67
C GLU A 158 -0.47 5.59 -6.30
N LEU A 159 0.75 6.14 -6.28
CA LEU A 159 1.41 6.53 -5.03
C LEU A 159 0.68 7.71 -4.40
N ASP A 160 0.32 8.76 -5.17
CA ASP A 160 -0.41 9.90 -4.60
C ASP A 160 -1.73 9.47 -3.96
N GLN A 161 -2.51 8.63 -4.65
CA GLN A 161 -3.75 8.10 -4.10
C GLN A 161 -3.51 7.32 -2.80
N LEU A 162 -2.52 6.43 -2.78
CA LEU A 162 -2.14 5.67 -1.59
C LEU A 162 -1.75 6.59 -0.41
N LEU A 163 -0.94 7.61 -0.67
CA LEU A 163 -0.50 8.54 0.37
C LEU A 163 -1.64 9.43 0.88
N ARG A 164 -2.53 9.91 0.01
CA ARG A 164 -3.71 10.68 0.44
C ARG A 164 -4.66 9.86 1.31
N LEU A 165 -4.81 8.55 1.05
CA LEU A 165 -5.60 7.66 1.91
C LEU A 165 -4.99 7.55 3.30
N LEU A 166 -3.65 7.44 3.39
CA LEU A 166 -2.91 7.40 4.65
C LEU A 166 -2.95 8.75 5.40
N GLU A 167 -2.86 9.85 4.68
CA GLU A 167 -2.92 11.21 5.22
C GLU A 167 -4.35 11.62 5.62
N GLY A 168 -5.37 10.93 5.09
CA GLY A 168 -6.78 11.22 5.36
C GLY A 168 -7.31 12.42 4.58
N THR A 169 -6.76 12.69 3.39
CA THR A 169 -7.07 13.87 2.57
C THR A 169 -7.88 13.52 1.31
N LEU A 170 -8.56 12.37 1.31
CA LEU A 170 -9.44 11.86 0.23
C LEU A 170 -10.90 11.77 0.67
#